data_AF-W1XU19-F1
#
_entry.id   AF-W1XU19-F1
#
_cell.length_a   1.000
_cell.length_b   1.000
_cell.length_c   1.000
_cell.angle_alpha   90.00
_cell.angle_beta   90.00
_cell.angle_gamma   90.00
#
_symmetry.space_group_name_H-M   'P 1'
#
loop_
_entity.id
_entity.type
_entity.pdbx_description
1 polymer ?
#
loop_
_entity_poly.entity_id
_entity_poly.type
_entity_poly.pdbx_seq_one_letter_code
_entity_poly.pdbx_strand_id
1 'polypeptide(L)' 'HLRHTGATLAAASGATMAELQARIGHTSTQAAAIYQHALAGRDAQIAAALDAFAAAPSNVIPLRARTA' A
#
# COMPACT_ATOMS: atom_id res chain seq x y z
N HIS A 1 22.41 -0.85 9.89
CA HIS A 1 21.18 -1.68 9.94
C HIS A 1 19.92 -0.91 10.32
N LEU A 2 19.90 -0.03 11.34
CA LEU A 2 18.67 0.67 11.77
C LEU A 2 18.00 1.57 10.71
N ARG A 3 18.76 2.25 9.84
CA ARG A 3 18.19 3.06 8.73
C ARG A 3 17.37 2.20 7.76
N HIS A 4 17.85 0.98 7.47
CA HIS A 4 17.20 0.04 6.56
C HIS A 4 15.90 -0.49 7.18
N THR A 5 15.95 -0.85 8.47
CA THR A 5 14.78 -1.26 9.25
C THR A 5 13.74 -0.14 9.32
N GLY A 6 14.17 1.09 9.62
CA GLY A 6 13.27 2.25 9.68
C GLY A 6 12.61 2.58 8.34
N ALA A 7 13.34 2.43 7.23
CA ALA A 7 12.79 2.61 5.89
C ALA A 7 11.78 1.52 5.51
N THR A 8 12.05 0.27 5.90
CA THR A 8 11.12 -0.86 5.70
C THR A 8 9.84 -0.65 6.51
N LEU A 9 9.95 -0.23 7.77
CA LEU A 9 8.78 0.08 8.62
C LEU A 9 7.99 1.27 8.09
N ALA A 10 8.65 2.31 7.59
CA ALA A 10 7.97 3.44 6.96
C ALA A 10 7.17 3.00 5.72
N ALA A 11 7.77 2.18 4.85
CA ALA A 11 7.07 1.61 3.70
C ALA A 11 5.86 0.78 4.15
N ALA A 12 6.04 -0.08 5.17
CA ALA A 12 4.97 -0.91 5.73
C ALA A 12 3.79 -0.09 6.30
N SER A 13 4.07 1.10 6.84
CA SER A 13 3.03 2.02 7.33
C SER A 13 2.29 2.79 6.22
N GLY A 14 2.67 2.62 4.96
CA GLY A 14 2.04 3.28 3.82
C GLY A 14 2.70 4.59 3.40
N ALA A 15 3.95 4.83 3.79
CA ALA A 15 4.70 5.99 3.29
C ALA A 15 4.85 5.89 1.76
N THR A 16 4.61 7.02 1.10
CA THR A 16 4.79 7.18 -0.34
C THR A 16 6.27 7.07 -0.73
N MET A 17 6.52 6.88 -2.03
CA MET A 17 7.89 6.85 -2.55
C MET A 17 8.67 8.12 -2.21
N ALA A 18 8.04 9.29 -2.36
CA ALA A 18 8.66 10.58 -2.07
C ALA A 18 9.00 10.74 -0.58
N GLU A 19 8.10 10.33 0.31
CA GLU A 19 8.34 10.33 1.76
C GLU A 19 9.46 9.36 2.16
N LEU A 20 9.52 8.19 1.52
CA LEU A 20 10.62 7.25 1.72
C LEU A 20 11.94 7.89 1.33
N GLN A 21 12.03 8.45 0.12
CA GLN A 21 13.23 9.09 -0.40
C GLN A 21 13.69 10.26 0.46
N ALA A 22 12.77 11.09 0.94
CA ALA A 22 13.09 12.17 1.87
C ALA A 22 13.66 11.62 3.19
N ARG A 23 13.06 10.56 3.76
CA ARG A 23 13.52 9.93 5.01
C ARG A 23 14.86 9.21 4.89
N ILE A 24 15.10 8.52 3.78
CA ILE A 24 16.37 7.84 3.50
C ILE A 24 17.39 8.72 2.79
N GLY A 25 17.08 10.00 2.52
CA GLY A 25 17.96 11.04 1.98
C GLY A 25 18.41 10.82 0.53
N HIS A 26 18.11 11.78 -0.38
CA HIS A 26 18.52 11.88 -1.81
C HIS A 26 18.78 10.55 -2.53
N THR A 27 18.01 9.53 -2.19
CA THR A 27 18.19 8.16 -2.68
C THR A 27 17.35 8.00 -3.94
N SER A 28 17.92 7.33 -4.95
CA SER A 28 17.22 7.11 -6.21
C SER A 28 15.89 6.37 -6.02
N THR A 29 14.98 6.52 -6.97
CA THR A 29 13.69 5.79 -7.01
C THR A 29 13.91 4.28 -6.95
N GLN A 30 14.93 3.78 -7.66
CA GLN A 30 15.31 2.37 -7.65
C GLN A 30 15.68 1.88 -6.24
N ALA A 31 16.48 2.65 -5.50
CA ALA A 31 16.89 2.24 -4.16
C ALA A 31 15.76 2.35 -3.12
N ALA A 32 14.82 3.27 -3.29
CA ALA A 32 13.62 3.35 -2.47
C ALA A 32 12.63 2.19 -2.76
N ALA A 33 12.57 1.70 -4.00
CA ALA A 33 11.73 0.57 -4.39
C ALA A 33 12.10 -0.75 -3.70
N ILE A 34 13.37 -0.91 -3.28
CA ILE A 34 13.83 -2.08 -2.51
C ILE A 34 13.01 -2.25 -1.23
N TYR A 35 12.66 -1.15 -0.57
CA TYR A 35 11.88 -1.16 0.67
C TYR A 35 10.39 -1.40 0.45
N GLN A 36 9.86 -0.98 -0.70
CA GLN A 36 8.46 -1.24 -1.08
C GLN A 36 8.24 -2.72 -1.42
N HIS A 37 9.26 -3.41 -1.93
CA HIS A 37 9.18 -4.83 -2.26
C HIS A 37 8.95 -5.72 -1.03
N ALA A 38 9.27 -5.24 0.19
CA ALA A 38 8.97 -5.90 1.45
C ALA A 38 7.45 -5.97 1.76
N LEU A 39 6.61 -5.22 1.03
CA LEU A 39 5.16 -5.23 1.16
C LEU A 39 4.46 -6.21 0.19
N ALA A 40 5.19 -7.10 -0.50
CA ALA A 40 4.56 -8.13 -1.31
C ALA A 40 3.49 -8.89 -0.49
N GLY A 41 2.21 -8.74 -0.86
CA GLY A 41 1.05 -9.25 -0.10
C GLY A 41 0.12 -8.18 0.50
N ARG A 42 0.51 -6.90 0.49
CA ARG A 42 -0.38 -5.79 0.87
C ARG A 42 -1.57 -5.66 -0.08
N ASP A 43 -1.42 -6.10 -1.33
CA ASP A 43 -2.50 -6.13 -2.33
C ASP A 43 -3.72 -6.92 -1.86
N ALA A 44 -3.50 -8.05 -1.16
CA ALA A 44 -4.60 -8.85 -0.61
C ALA A 44 -5.35 -8.10 0.51
N GLN A 45 -4.63 -7.32 1.31
CA GLN A 45 -5.24 -6.50 2.37
C GLN A 45 -5.98 -5.30 1.79
N ILE A 46 -5.44 -4.69 0.73
CA ILE A 46 -6.11 -3.62 -0.02
C ILE A 46 -7.39 -4.19 -0.66
N ALA A 47 -7.32 -5.35 -1.30
CA ALA A 47 -8.48 -6.02 -1.88
C ALA A 47 -9.55 -6.30 -0.81
N ALA A 48 -9.18 -6.87 0.34
CA ALA A 48 -10.11 -7.12 1.44
C ALA A 48 -10.74 -5.83 2.00
N ALA A 49 -9.97 -4.74 2.11
CA ALA A 49 -10.48 -3.45 2.54
C ALA A 49 -11.45 -2.83 1.52
N LEU A 50 -11.17 -2.97 0.22
CA LEU A 50 -12.04 -2.54 -0.86
C LEU A 50 -13.33 -3.36 -0.90
N ASP A 51 -13.26 -4.68 -0.71
CA ASP A 51 -14.43 -5.56 -0.59
C ASP A 51 -15.32 -5.15 0.59
N ALA A 52 -14.72 -4.88 1.76
CA ALA A 52 -15.45 -4.40 2.92
C ALA A 52 -16.10 -3.03 2.68
N PHE A 53 -15.39 -2.11 2.01
CA PHE A 53 -15.94 -0.81 1.62
C PHE A 53 -17.11 -0.93 0.65
N ALA A 54 -17.02 -1.84 -0.33
CA ALA A 54 -18.09 -2.09 -1.29
C ALA A 54 -19.32 -2.77 -0.65
N ALA A 55 -19.12 -3.59 0.39
CA ALA A 55 -20.20 -4.23 1.14
C ALA A 55 -20.93 -3.27 2.09
N ALA A 56 -20.36 -2.11 2.41
CA ALA A 56 -21.02 -1.10 3.23
C ALA A 56 -22.20 -0.47 2.47
N PRO A 57 -23.31 -0.13 3.16
CA PRO A 57 -24.46 0.49 2.53
C PRO A 57 -24.04 1.82 1.90
N SER A 58 -24.06 1.85 0.57
CA SER A 58 -23.63 2.98 -0.24
C SER A 58 -24.54 3.11 -1.47
N ASN A 59 -24.49 4.28 -2.12
CA ASN A 59 -25.23 4.52 -3.37
C ASN A 59 -24.61 3.81 -4.59
N VAL A 60 -23.81 2.76 -4.36
CA VAL A 60 -23.11 2.00 -5.40
C VAL A 60 -23.83 0.67 -5.59
N ILE A 61 -24.34 0.44 -6.80
CA ILE A 61 -25.00 -0.83 -7.17
C ILE A 61 -23.93 -1.80 -7.70
N PRO A 62 -23.66 -2.92 -7.01
CA PRO A 62 -22.69 -3.90 -7.50
C PRO A 62 -23.19 -4.58 -8.77
N LEU A 63 -22.34 -4.65 -9.81
CA LEU A 63 -22.68 -5.24 -11.12
C LEU A 63 -23.16 -6.70 -11.03
N ARG A 64 -22.69 -7.44 -10.02
CA ARG A 64 -23.06 -8.85 -9.78
C ARG A 64 -24.49 -9.04 -9.27
N ALA A 65 -25.13 -8.00 -8.74
CA ALA A 65 -26.51 -8.05 -8.28
C ALA A 65 -27.54 -7.92 -9.43
N ARG A 66 -27.10 -7.68 -10.67
CA ARG A 66 -27.97 -7.44 -11.83
C ARG A 66 -28.41 -8.71 -12.58
N THR A 67 -27.93 -9.89 -12.18
CA THR A 67 -28.16 -11.18 -12.88
C THR A 67 -29.05 -12.17 -12.14
N ALA A 68 -29.90 -11.70 -11.21
CA ALA A 68 -30.98 -12.52 -10.63
C ALA A 68 -32.34 -11.97 -11.08
#